data_AF-A0A941EVK5-F1
#
_entry.id   AF-A0A941EVK5-F1
#
_cell.length_a   1.000
_cell.length_b   1.000
_cell.length_c   1.000
_cell.angle_alpha   90.00
_cell.angle_beta   90.00
_cell.angle_gamma   90.00
#
_symmetry.space_group_name_H-M   'P 1'
#
loop_
_entity.id
_entity.type
_entity.pdbx_description
1 polymer ?
#
loop_
_entity_poly.entity_id
_entity_poly.type
_entity_poly.pdbx_seq_one_letter_code
_entity_poly.pdbx_strand_id
1 'polypeptide(L)'
;MARWRRFERSDTAGGTAEFREIRLEGIRCHLRWSAGKNVRASTSAFDDEVRASRAEARKAAEWIRKGFVEVELPADGGAAEAEAMVLDVIQASVKHGVHPGFTPVPGFEETFHCELTPGHPSSHHNYYVLRDRGRSAISFNVLAATHDAEAVAEFLEFVTAHRELPFDGDSHHKVALPKPVGGLSHVLFCSPALGRSHRAHLAIADRVASAFPIFDCEIGDADTEVLVDARIHGHGSLPHSRWVRGPKPVVDLRFDVQPSFYRPQSKFLVFQPSDLENLLHALPAATPESWLELRSFRGDVACFTPESAPAYADVLGRLSVRWTAPAFYSSLASG
;
A
#
# COMPACT_ATOMS: atom_id res chain seq x y z
N MET A 1 30.41 -2.98 -7.66
CA MET A 1 30.30 -4.33 -8.25
C MET A 1 28.98 -4.94 -7.80
N ALA A 2 28.22 -5.58 -8.70
CA ALA A 2 26.96 -6.24 -8.34
C ALA A 2 27.20 -7.67 -7.86
N ARG A 3 26.68 -8.05 -6.69
CA ARG A 3 26.78 -9.40 -6.12
C ARG A 3 25.42 -10.09 -6.18
N TRP A 4 25.34 -11.19 -6.92
CA TRP A 4 24.14 -12.03 -7.00
C TRP A 4 24.26 -13.26 -6.13
N ARG A 5 23.14 -13.64 -5.50
CA ARG A 5 22.98 -14.93 -4.82
C ARG A 5 21.60 -15.48 -5.12
N ARG A 6 21.51 -16.80 -5.31
CA ARG A 6 20.26 -17.51 -5.60
C ARG A 6 20.07 -18.62 -4.58
N PHE A 7 18.83 -18.82 -4.17
CA PHE A 7 18.42 -19.81 -3.20
C PHE A 7 17.22 -20.56 -3.73
N GLU A 8 17.23 -21.88 -3.67
CA GLU A 8 16.16 -22.72 -4.19
C GLU A 8 15.60 -23.64 -3.12
N ARG A 9 14.33 -23.98 -3.27
CA ARG A 9 13.64 -24.97 -2.45
C ARG A 9 12.77 -25.83 -3.35
N SER A 10 13.08 -27.13 -3.39
CA SER A 10 12.30 -28.11 -4.13
C SER A 10 11.07 -28.50 -3.33
N ASP A 11 9.87 -28.30 -3.88
CA ASP A 11 8.66 -28.87 -3.32
C ASP A 11 8.53 -30.34 -3.73
N THR A 12 8.48 -31.23 -2.74
CA THR A 12 8.39 -32.70 -2.86
C THR A 12 7.01 -33.22 -3.31
N ALA A 13 6.07 -32.37 -3.72
CA ALA A 13 4.73 -32.83 -4.10
C ALA A 13 4.18 -32.34 -5.46
N GLY A 14 4.92 -31.56 -6.25
CA GLY A 14 4.34 -30.98 -7.48
C GLY A 14 5.30 -30.45 -8.55
N GLY A 15 6.61 -30.70 -8.44
CA GLY A 15 7.57 -30.46 -9.53
C GLY A 15 7.82 -29.00 -9.91
N THR A 16 7.40 -28.01 -9.11
CA THR A 16 7.72 -26.59 -9.38
C THR A 16 8.70 -26.08 -8.32
N ALA A 17 9.92 -25.74 -8.73
CA ALA A 17 10.95 -25.22 -7.83
C ALA A 17 10.63 -23.77 -7.41
N GLU A 18 10.67 -23.51 -6.11
CA GLU A 18 10.66 -22.13 -5.60
C GLU A 18 12.09 -21.60 -5.60
N PHE A 19 12.29 -20.39 -6.13
CA PHE A 19 13.57 -19.70 -6.01
C PHE A 19 13.42 -18.35 -5.28
N ARG A 20 14.50 -17.92 -4.64
CA ARG A 20 14.75 -16.57 -4.12
C ARG A 20 16.10 -16.12 -4.66
N GLU A 21 16.25 -14.86 -4.97
CA GLU A 21 17.48 -14.26 -5.46
C GLU A 21 17.65 -12.90 -4.82
N ILE A 22 18.90 -12.51 -4.65
CA ILE A 22 19.28 -11.21 -4.11
C ILE A 22 20.49 -10.68 -4.88
N ARG A 23 20.36 -9.47 -5.44
CA ARG A 23 21.43 -8.70 -6.07
C ARG A 23 21.73 -7.49 -5.21
N LEU A 24 22.96 -7.38 -4.73
CA LEU A 24 23.46 -6.16 -4.10
C LEU A 24 24.25 -5.34 -5.12
N GLU A 25 23.90 -4.08 -5.34
CA GLU A 25 24.57 -3.15 -6.25
C GLU A 25 24.77 -1.79 -5.57
N GLY A 26 25.97 -1.58 -5.02
CA GLY A 26 26.27 -0.41 -4.20
C GLY A 26 25.32 -0.34 -3.00
N ILE A 27 24.53 0.73 -2.92
CA ILE A 27 23.53 0.93 -1.88
C ILE A 27 22.17 0.25 -2.18
N ARG A 28 22.02 -0.46 -3.30
CA ARG A 28 20.73 -1.03 -3.73
C ARG A 28 20.72 -2.55 -3.57
N CYS A 29 19.61 -3.10 -3.08
CA CYS A 29 19.38 -4.52 -2.92
C CYS A 29 18.11 -4.92 -3.68
N HIS A 30 18.28 -5.72 -4.73
CA HIS A 30 17.19 -6.25 -5.53
C HIS A 30 16.90 -7.67 -5.08
N LEU A 31 15.66 -7.97 -4.71
CA LEU A 31 15.19 -9.31 -4.42
C LEU A 31 14.37 -9.81 -5.60
N ARG A 32 14.52 -11.07 -5.99
CA ARG A 32 13.64 -11.74 -6.96
C ARG A 32 13.23 -13.09 -6.40
N TRP A 33 12.01 -13.55 -6.64
CA TRP A 33 11.56 -14.81 -6.10
C TRP A 33 10.38 -15.44 -6.84
N SER A 34 10.34 -16.77 -6.93
CA SER A 34 9.17 -17.49 -7.43
C SER A 34 8.35 -18.16 -6.34
N ALA A 35 7.06 -18.27 -6.60
CA ALA A 35 6.17 -19.22 -5.95
C ALA A 35 5.42 -19.95 -7.07
N GLY A 36 5.96 -21.09 -7.51
CA GLY A 36 5.52 -21.79 -8.72
C GLY A 36 5.89 -21.06 -10.01
N LYS A 37 4.94 -20.91 -10.94
CA LYS A 37 5.15 -20.24 -12.26
C LYS A 37 5.28 -18.72 -12.19
N ASN A 38 4.94 -18.12 -11.04
CA ASN A 38 4.96 -16.67 -10.89
C ASN A 38 6.29 -16.23 -10.28
N VAL A 39 7.02 -15.38 -10.98
CA VAL A 39 8.20 -14.66 -10.48
C VAL A 39 7.76 -13.31 -9.94
N ARG A 40 8.37 -12.88 -8.84
CA ARG A 40 8.18 -11.61 -8.14
C ARG A 40 9.52 -10.94 -7.90
N ALA A 41 9.56 -9.65 -7.67
CA ALA A 41 10.78 -8.93 -7.33
C ALA A 41 10.51 -7.70 -6.44
N SER A 42 11.54 -7.19 -5.78
CA SER A 42 11.53 -5.91 -5.10
C SER A 42 12.91 -5.28 -5.18
N THR A 43 13.00 -3.96 -5.02
CA THR A 43 14.28 -3.25 -4.91
C THR A 43 14.19 -2.31 -3.73
N SER A 44 15.20 -2.33 -2.87
CA SER A 44 15.38 -1.40 -1.76
C SER A 44 16.71 -0.67 -1.94
N ALA A 45 16.78 0.63 -1.67
CA ALA A 45 18.06 1.31 -1.52
C ALA A 45 18.30 1.64 -0.04
N PHE A 46 19.55 1.91 0.33
CA PHE A 46 19.98 2.16 1.71
C PHE A 46 20.86 3.39 1.77
N ASP A 47 21.06 3.97 2.95
CA ASP A 47 21.88 5.18 3.12
C ASP A 47 23.36 4.94 2.72
N ASP A 48 23.84 3.71 2.92
CA ASP A 48 25.22 3.33 2.68
C ASP A 48 25.34 1.84 2.31
N GLU A 49 26.49 1.48 1.72
CA GLU A 49 26.77 0.12 1.26
C GLU A 49 26.87 -0.89 2.43
N VAL A 50 27.20 -0.42 3.64
CA VAL A 50 27.33 -1.27 4.84
C VAL A 50 25.95 -1.74 5.30
N ARG A 51 24.95 -0.86 5.32
CA ARG A 51 23.55 -1.17 5.62
C ARG A 51 22.96 -2.06 4.54
N ALA A 52 23.23 -1.76 3.27
CA ALA A 52 22.79 -2.59 2.15
C ALA A 52 23.34 -4.02 2.26
N SER A 53 24.63 -4.17 2.58
CA SER A 53 25.27 -5.46 2.82
C SER A 53 24.69 -6.20 4.04
N ARG A 54 24.43 -5.50 5.15
CA ARG A 54 23.78 -6.11 6.33
C ARG A 54 22.36 -6.59 6.03
N ALA A 55 21.60 -5.82 5.26
CA ALA A 55 20.25 -6.18 4.86
C ALA A 55 20.25 -7.43 3.96
N GLU A 56 21.18 -7.49 3.01
CA GLU A 56 21.39 -8.64 2.14
C GLU A 56 21.75 -9.90 2.93
N ALA A 57 22.72 -9.81 3.85
CA ALA A 57 23.10 -10.92 4.72
C ALA A 57 21.94 -11.41 5.61
N ARG A 58 21.19 -10.48 6.19
CA ARG A 58 20.01 -10.80 7.02
C ARG A 58 18.92 -11.51 6.22
N LYS A 59 18.69 -11.09 4.97
CA LYS A 59 17.67 -11.72 4.10
C LYS A 59 18.09 -13.11 3.64
N ALA A 60 19.36 -13.28 3.29
CA ALA A 60 19.93 -14.60 3.00
C ALA A 60 19.78 -15.56 4.20
N ALA A 61 20.14 -15.11 5.41
CA ALA A 61 20.00 -15.92 6.63
C ALA A 61 18.52 -16.25 6.95
N GLU A 62 17.59 -15.35 6.66
CA GLU A 62 16.15 -15.62 6.76
C GLU A 62 15.72 -16.76 5.83
N TRP A 63 16.16 -16.75 4.57
CA TRP A 63 15.78 -17.77 3.60
C TRP A 63 16.39 -19.14 3.89
N ILE A 64 17.65 -19.18 4.35
CA ILE A 64 18.28 -20.42 4.81
C ILE A 64 17.48 -21.02 5.97
N ARG A 65 17.07 -20.21 6.96
CA ARG A 65 16.20 -20.68 8.06
C ARG A 65 14.83 -21.19 7.59
N LYS A 66 14.35 -20.74 6.44
CA LYS A 66 13.09 -21.19 5.80
C LYS A 66 13.27 -22.42 4.90
N GLY A 67 14.45 -23.04 4.92
CA GLY A 67 14.74 -24.27 4.20
C GLY A 67 15.11 -24.07 2.73
N PHE A 68 15.51 -22.87 2.33
CA PHE A 68 16.11 -22.64 1.01
C PHE A 68 17.61 -22.96 1.04
N VAL A 69 18.12 -23.52 -0.06
CA VAL A 69 19.54 -23.85 -0.26
C VAL A 69 20.14 -22.89 -1.27
N GLU A 70 21.30 -22.31 -0.96
CA GLU A 70 22.01 -21.44 -1.90
C GLU A 70 22.57 -22.25 -3.07
N VAL A 71 22.35 -21.77 -4.30
CA VAL A 71 22.77 -22.40 -5.55
C VAL A 71 23.53 -21.40 -6.43
N GLU A 72 24.43 -21.90 -7.27
CA GLU A 72 25.09 -21.07 -8.28
C GLU A 72 24.08 -20.61 -9.34
N LEU A 73 24.14 -19.34 -9.74
CA LEU A 73 23.26 -18.84 -10.80
C LEU A 73 23.60 -19.50 -12.14
N PRO A 74 22.60 -19.87 -12.96
CA PRO A 74 22.83 -20.10 -14.38
C PRO A 74 23.40 -18.82 -14.99
N ALA A 75 24.54 -18.96 -15.68
CA ALA A 75 25.03 -17.91 -16.55
C ALA A 75 23.97 -17.69 -17.65
N ASP A 76 23.48 -16.45 -17.75
CA ASP A 76 22.56 -15.95 -18.77
C ASP A 76 21.09 -16.39 -18.69
N GLY A 77 20.23 -15.39 -18.46
CA GLY A 77 18.78 -15.50 -18.70
C GLY A 77 17.92 -14.49 -17.92
N GLY A 78 18.34 -14.07 -16.74
CA GLY A 78 17.53 -13.18 -15.87
C GLY A 78 17.81 -11.68 -16.00
N ALA A 79 18.92 -11.27 -16.61
CA ALA A 79 19.36 -9.88 -16.63
C ALA A 79 18.62 -9.01 -17.66
N ALA A 80 18.28 -9.56 -18.84
CA ALA A 80 17.69 -8.79 -19.93
C ALA A 80 16.28 -8.26 -19.61
N GLU A 81 15.49 -9.00 -18.84
CA GLU A 81 14.13 -8.58 -18.45
C GLU A 81 14.15 -7.54 -17.30
N ALA A 82 15.20 -7.55 -16.47
CA ALA A 82 15.42 -6.57 -15.41
C ALA A 82 15.81 -5.18 -15.96
N GLU A 83 16.27 -5.10 -17.20
CA GLU A 83 16.70 -3.85 -17.84
C GLU A 83 15.69 -3.26 -18.83
N ALA A 84 14.56 -3.92 -19.10
CA ALA A 84 13.55 -3.43 -20.05
C ALA A 84 12.80 -2.20 -19.51
N MET A 85 12.45 -1.24 -20.35
CA MET A 85 11.58 -0.12 -19.95
C MET A 85 10.13 -0.61 -19.80
N VAL A 86 9.45 -0.18 -18.74
CA VAL A 86 8.01 -0.35 -18.50
C VAL A 86 7.20 0.09 -19.71
N LEU A 87 7.56 1.20 -20.35
CA LEU A 87 6.88 1.66 -21.57
C LEU A 87 6.94 0.61 -22.69
N ASP A 88 8.12 0.05 -22.94
CA ASP A 88 8.31 -0.99 -23.96
C ASP A 88 7.50 -2.24 -23.62
N VAL A 89 7.42 -2.59 -22.34
CA VAL A 89 6.62 -3.73 -21.88
C VAL A 89 5.12 -3.47 -22.02
N ILE A 90 4.63 -2.26 -21.71
CA ILE A 90 3.24 -1.86 -21.93
C ILE A 90 2.92 -1.96 -23.44
N GLN A 91 3.79 -1.42 -24.30
CA GLN A 91 3.63 -1.49 -25.76
C GLN A 91 3.72 -2.92 -26.31
N ALA A 92 4.60 -3.77 -25.79
CA ALA A 92 4.75 -5.17 -26.20
C ALA A 92 3.60 -6.05 -25.70
N SER A 93 3.01 -5.76 -24.53
CA SER A 93 1.85 -6.48 -24.00
C SER A 93 0.64 -6.41 -24.95
N VAL A 94 0.53 -5.34 -25.73
CA VAL A 94 -0.46 -5.17 -26.80
C VAL A 94 -0.36 -6.28 -27.86
N LYS A 95 0.85 -6.78 -28.15
CA LYS A 95 1.08 -7.87 -29.12
C LYS A 95 0.68 -9.25 -28.59
N HIS A 96 0.62 -9.43 -27.27
CA HIS A 96 0.26 -10.69 -26.61
C HIS A 96 -1.20 -10.72 -26.12
N GLY A 97 -2.03 -9.75 -26.55
CA GLY A 97 -3.48 -9.75 -26.29
C GLY A 97 -3.88 -9.15 -24.94
N VAL A 98 -2.99 -8.45 -24.24
CA VAL A 98 -3.26 -7.85 -22.92
C VAL A 98 -3.37 -6.32 -23.03
N HIS A 99 -4.62 -5.86 -22.98
CA HIS A 99 -5.20 -4.50 -22.93
C HIS A 99 -4.73 -3.43 -23.98
N PRO A 100 -5.55 -3.14 -25.02
CA PRO A 100 -5.24 -2.20 -26.10
C PRO A 100 -5.74 -0.76 -25.83
N GLY A 101 -5.23 -0.08 -24.80
CA GLY A 101 -5.85 1.20 -24.40
C GLY A 101 -4.99 2.20 -23.65
N PHE A 102 -3.66 2.06 -23.63
CA PHE A 102 -2.81 3.05 -23.00
C PHE A 102 -2.60 4.26 -23.93
N THR A 103 -3.10 5.41 -23.50
CA THR A 103 -2.92 6.69 -24.20
C THR A 103 -2.12 7.66 -23.33
N PRO A 104 -1.27 8.51 -23.93
CA PRO A 104 -0.63 9.60 -23.19
C PRO A 104 -1.68 10.52 -22.57
N VAL A 105 -1.43 10.98 -21.34
CA VAL A 105 -2.30 11.97 -20.68
C VAL A 105 -1.87 13.37 -21.11
N PRO A 106 -2.75 14.18 -21.75
CA PRO A 106 -2.38 15.53 -22.17
C PRO A 106 -1.90 16.39 -20.99
N GLY A 107 -0.80 17.11 -21.18
CA GLY A 107 -0.22 17.99 -20.15
C GLY A 107 0.69 17.29 -19.13
N PHE A 108 0.79 15.95 -19.15
CA PHE A 108 1.62 15.18 -18.23
C PHE A 108 2.64 14.33 -18.99
N GLU A 109 3.92 14.69 -18.89
CA GLU A 109 5.00 13.91 -19.49
C GLU A 109 5.11 12.52 -18.85
N GLU A 110 5.47 11.54 -19.68
CA GLU A 110 5.70 10.14 -19.27
C GLU A 110 4.53 9.54 -18.45
N THR A 111 3.31 10.04 -18.70
CA THR A 111 2.09 9.63 -18.01
C THR A 111 1.11 9.02 -18.99
N PHE A 112 0.58 7.85 -18.64
CA PHE A 112 -0.30 7.06 -19.48
C PHE A 112 -1.57 6.69 -18.74
N HIS A 113 -2.67 6.61 -19.46
CA HIS A 113 -3.98 6.25 -18.96
C HIS A 113 -4.55 5.09 -19.76
N CYS A 114 -5.25 4.17 -19.10
CA CYS A 114 -6.16 3.24 -19.76
C CYS A 114 -7.46 3.08 -18.97
N GLU A 115 -8.56 2.79 -19.66
CA GLU A 115 -9.81 2.41 -19.00
C GLU A 115 -9.94 0.87 -18.98
N LEU A 116 -10.01 0.31 -17.77
CA LEU A 116 -10.20 -1.12 -17.56
C LEU A 116 -11.70 -1.46 -17.53
N THR A 117 -12.10 -2.45 -18.33
CA THR A 117 -13.50 -2.91 -18.48
C THR A 117 -14.50 -1.78 -18.81
N PRO A 118 -14.32 -1.04 -19.92
CA PRO A 118 -15.20 0.07 -20.27
C PRO A 118 -16.68 -0.34 -20.33
N GLY A 119 -17.56 0.51 -19.80
CA GLY A 119 -19.02 0.26 -19.75
C GLY A 119 -19.49 -0.70 -18.65
N HIS A 120 -18.60 -1.28 -17.84
CA HIS A 120 -18.97 -2.08 -16.69
C HIS A 120 -19.15 -1.19 -15.42
N PRO A 121 -20.05 -1.52 -14.47
CA PRO A 121 -20.19 -0.76 -13.21
C PRO A 121 -18.92 -0.67 -12.37
N SER A 122 -18.02 -1.64 -12.55
CA SER A 122 -16.68 -1.67 -11.95
C SER A 122 -15.59 -1.19 -12.91
N SER A 123 -15.92 -0.35 -13.90
CA SER A 123 -14.93 0.25 -14.80
C SER A 123 -14.00 1.19 -14.03
N HIS A 124 -12.71 1.18 -14.37
CA HIS A 124 -11.70 2.02 -13.71
C HIS A 124 -10.81 2.72 -14.74
N HIS A 125 -10.53 3.99 -14.53
CA HIS A 125 -9.40 4.68 -15.14
C HIS A 125 -8.15 4.31 -14.35
N ASN A 126 -7.18 3.71 -15.03
CA ASN A 126 -5.88 3.37 -14.49
C ASN A 126 -4.85 4.34 -15.03
N TYR A 127 -4.12 4.99 -14.14
CA TYR A 127 -3.08 5.95 -14.48
C TYR A 127 -1.72 5.40 -14.11
N TYR A 128 -0.75 5.61 -14.99
CA TYR A 128 0.64 5.23 -14.80
C TYR A 128 1.53 6.43 -15.02
N VAL A 129 2.33 6.74 -14.02
CA VAL A 129 3.40 7.74 -14.11
C VAL A 129 4.71 6.98 -14.16
N LEU A 130 5.42 7.05 -15.29
CA LEU A 130 6.73 6.40 -15.41
C LEU A 130 7.74 7.11 -14.49
N ARG A 131 8.68 6.33 -13.96
CA ARG A 131 9.80 6.77 -13.11
C ARG A 131 11.07 6.01 -13.46
N ASP A 132 12.20 6.44 -12.93
CA ASP A 132 13.51 5.82 -13.22
C ASP A 132 13.74 5.66 -14.73
N ARG A 133 13.49 6.75 -15.48
CA ARG A 133 13.60 6.78 -16.96
C ARG A 133 12.79 5.67 -17.62
N GLY A 134 11.59 5.42 -17.11
CA GLY A 134 10.69 4.39 -17.61
C GLY A 134 11.06 2.97 -17.21
N ARG A 135 11.97 2.72 -16.25
CA ARG A 135 12.25 1.37 -15.76
C ARG A 135 11.27 0.88 -14.70
N SER A 136 10.55 1.81 -14.07
CA SER A 136 9.47 1.54 -13.11
C SER A 136 8.32 2.54 -13.29
N ALA A 137 7.21 2.35 -12.58
CA ALA A 137 6.07 3.26 -12.62
C ALA A 137 5.38 3.40 -11.25
N ILE A 138 4.61 4.45 -11.09
CA ILE A 138 3.59 4.58 -10.04
C ILE A 138 2.23 4.44 -10.70
N SER A 139 1.36 3.59 -10.15
CA SER A 139 -0.02 3.45 -10.61
C SER A 139 -1.04 3.88 -9.55
N PHE A 140 -2.14 4.46 -10.01
CA PHE A 140 -3.33 4.63 -9.19
C PHE A 140 -4.59 4.43 -10.06
N ASN A 141 -5.69 4.06 -9.41
CA ASN A 141 -6.94 3.74 -10.08
C ASN A 141 -8.05 4.66 -9.62
N VAL A 142 -8.94 5.02 -10.53
CA VAL A 142 -10.14 5.83 -10.28
C VAL A 142 -11.33 5.07 -10.83
N LEU A 143 -12.34 4.80 -10.01
CA LEU A 143 -13.60 4.19 -10.46
C LEU A 143 -14.26 5.17 -11.42
N ALA A 144 -14.63 4.69 -12.61
CA ALA A 144 -15.19 5.54 -13.68
C ALA A 144 -16.42 6.32 -13.22
N ALA A 145 -17.28 5.71 -12.39
CA ALA A 145 -18.46 6.35 -11.82
C ALA A 145 -18.17 7.53 -10.88
N THR A 146 -16.93 7.67 -10.40
CA THR A 146 -16.49 8.76 -9.53
C THR A 146 -15.31 9.53 -10.12
N HIS A 147 -15.09 9.43 -11.43
CA HIS A 147 -14.00 10.13 -12.09
C HIS A 147 -14.28 11.63 -12.17
N ASP A 148 -13.29 12.43 -11.79
CA ASP A 148 -13.29 13.88 -11.90
C ASP A 148 -11.97 14.31 -12.55
N ALA A 149 -12.05 14.93 -13.72
CA ALA A 149 -10.88 15.28 -14.51
C ALA A 149 -9.99 16.34 -13.85
N GLU A 150 -10.58 17.31 -13.14
CA GLU A 150 -9.83 18.38 -12.48
C GLU A 150 -9.10 17.81 -11.27
N ALA A 151 -9.82 17.06 -10.44
CA ALA A 151 -9.24 16.41 -9.27
C ALA A 151 -8.11 15.43 -9.69
N VAL A 152 -8.32 14.66 -10.76
CA VAL A 152 -7.30 13.75 -11.30
C VAL A 152 -6.08 14.50 -11.79
N ALA A 153 -6.24 15.63 -12.48
CA ALA A 153 -5.12 16.46 -12.91
C ALA A 153 -4.32 16.98 -11.70
N GLU A 154 -4.98 17.51 -10.67
CA GLU A 154 -4.31 17.99 -9.45
C GLU A 154 -3.53 16.87 -8.74
N PHE A 155 -4.11 15.68 -8.65
CA PHE A 155 -3.43 14.53 -8.06
C PHE A 155 -2.26 14.04 -8.92
N LEU A 156 -2.41 14.07 -10.25
CA LEU A 156 -1.33 13.72 -11.18
C LEU A 156 -0.16 14.68 -11.06
N GLU A 157 -0.40 15.98 -10.93
CA GLU A 157 0.66 16.97 -10.69
C GLU A 157 1.47 16.59 -9.45
N PHE A 158 0.77 16.28 -8.35
CA PHE A 158 1.42 15.87 -7.11
C PHE A 158 2.19 14.56 -7.26
N VAL A 159 1.59 13.50 -7.81
CA VAL A 159 2.24 12.20 -7.99
C VAL A 159 3.45 12.33 -8.92
N THR A 160 3.36 13.14 -9.98
CA THR A 160 4.46 13.38 -10.92
C THR A 160 5.63 14.08 -10.24
N ALA A 161 5.36 15.10 -9.42
CA ALA A 161 6.40 15.78 -8.63
C ALA A 161 7.09 14.87 -7.61
N HIS A 162 6.41 13.82 -7.15
CA HIS A 162 6.90 12.88 -6.13
C HIS A 162 7.24 11.49 -6.70
N ARG A 163 7.32 11.34 -8.02
CA ARG A 163 7.44 10.02 -8.67
C ARG A 163 8.74 9.28 -8.35
N GLU A 164 9.77 10.02 -7.96
CA GLU A 164 11.10 9.50 -7.59
C GLU A 164 11.22 9.24 -6.08
N LEU A 165 10.13 9.25 -5.31
CA LEU A 165 10.14 8.88 -3.90
C LEU A 165 10.78 7.49 -3.70
N PRO A 166 11.86 7.40 -2.92
CA PRO A 166 12.59 6.16 -2.75
C PRO A 166 11.95 5.31 -1.64
N PHE A 167 11.87 4.00 -1.82
CA PHE A 167 11.40 3.04 -0.82
C PHE A 167 12.61 2.42 -0.10
N ASP A 168 13.32 3.24 0.69
CA ASP A 168 14.65 2.95 1.26
C ASP A 168 14.62 2.01 2.48
N GLY A 169 13.91 0.89 2.34
CA GLY A 169 13.59 -0.03 3.42
C GLY A 169 12.20 0.21 4.02
N ASP A 170 11.57 1.33 3.70
CA ASP A 170 10.17 1.60 4.02
C ASP A 170 9.24 1.00 2.96
N SER A 171 8.15 0.37 3.40
CA SER A 171 7.18 -0.24 2.51
C SER A 171 6.17 0.76 1.94
N HIS A 172 6.06 1.94 2.55
CA HIS A 172 5.13 3.00 2.18
C HIS A 172 5.58 4.38 2.68
N HIS A 173 5.02 5.44 2.07
CA HIS A 173 5.14 6.84 2.49
C HIS A 173 3.77 7.47 2.56
N LYS A 174 3.43 8.10 3.69
CA LYS A 174 2.24 8.95 3.82
C LYS A 174 2.67 10.41 3.70
N VAL A 175 2.22 11.09 2.65
CA VAL A 175 2.64 12.46 2.33
C VAL A 175 1.42 13.37 2.27
N ALA A 176 1.50 14.53 2.93
CA ALA A 176 0.43 15.53 2.88
C ALA A 176 0.35 16.17 1.49
N LEU A 177 -0.88 16.36 1.00
CA LEU A 177 -1.13 17.16 -0.20
C LEU A 177 -1.02 18.65 0.14
N PRO A 178 -0.49 19.49 -0.77
CA PRO A 178 -0.39 20.94 -0.55
C PRO A 178 -1.78 21.60 -0.46
N LYS A 179 -2.77 21.01 -1.13
CA LYS A 179 -4.20 21.32 -1.02
C LYS A 179 -5.00 20.02 -1.09
N PRO A 180 -6.14 19.89 -0.40
CA PRO A 180 -6.99 18.72 -0.54
C PRO A 180 -7.47 18.56 -1.99
N VAL A 181 -7.47 17.33 -2.49
CA VAL A 181 -8.06 16.97 -3.79
C VAL A 181 -9.43 16.37 -3.50
N GLY A 182 -10.48 17.15 -3.76
CA GLY A 182 -11.81 16.89 -3.18
C GLY A 182 -11.74 16.94 -1.64
N GLY A 183 -12.04 15.83 -0.98
CA GLY A 183 -11.91 15.69 0.48
C GLY A 183 -10.58 15.09 0.95
N LEU A 184 -9.78 14.55 0.04
CA LEU A 184 -8.60 13.74 0.34
C LEU A 184 -7.41 14.66 0.60
N SER A 185 -6.73 14.50 1.74
CA SER A 185 -5.69 15.43 2.21
C SER A 185 -4.28 14.86 2.14
N HIS A 186 -4.12 13.56 1.88
CA HIS A 186 -2.85 12.86 1.88
C HIS A 186 -2.76 11.86 0.72
N VAL A 187 -1.53 11.45 0.42
CA VAL A 187 -1.22 10.37 -0.50
C VAL A 187 -0.44 9.30 0.24
N LEU A 188 -0.89 8.05 0.12
CA LEU A 188 -0.12 6.89 0.51
C LEU A 188 0.57 6.31 -0.72
N PHE A 189 1.89 6.48 -0.80
CA PHE A 189 2.72 5.75 -1.76
C PHE A 189 3.09 4.40 -1.17
N CYS A 190 2.83 3.31 -1.87
CA CYS A 190 3.20 1.96 -1.48
C CYS A 190 4.24 1.40 -2.44
N SER A 191 5.26 0.76 -1.89
CA SER A 191 6.27 0.04 -2.67
C SER A 191 5.60 -1.06 -3.52
N PRO A 192 6.24 -1.51 -4.61
CA PRO A 192 5.71 -2.60 -5.43
C PRO A 192 5.41 -3.89 -4.64
N ALA A 193 6.17 -4.14 -3.56
CA ALA A 193 5.95 -5.29 -2.68
C ALA A 193 4.63 -5.18 -1.89
N LEU A 194 4.29 -3.97 -1.45
CA LEU A 194 3.10 -3.71 -0.64
C LEU A 194 1.86 -3.46 -1.50
N GLY A 195 1.95 -2.71 -2.61
CA GLY A 195 0.79 -2.34 -3.46
C GLY A 195 0.09 -3.49 -4.18
N ARG A 196 0.59 -4.73 -4.01
CA ARG A 196 0.32 -5.93 -4.82
C ARG A 196 0.70 -5.76 -6.29
N SER A 197 1.16 -6.86 -6.88
CA SER A 197 1.54 -6.91 -8.28
C SER A 197 0.45 -6.37 -9.19
N HIS A 198 0.81 -5.49 -10.13
CA HIS A 198 -0.09 -5.05 -11.19
C HIS A 198 -0.39 -6.23 -12.12
N ARG A 199 -1.40 -7.04 -11.76
CA ARG A 199 -1.69 -8.32 -12.42
C ARG A 199 -2.08 -8.18 -13.88
N ALA A 200 -2.47 -6.98 -14.32
CA ALA A 200 -2.75 -6.75 -15.73
C ALA A 200 -1.46 -6.81 -16.57
N HIS A 201 -0.28 -6.61 -15.99
CA HIS A 201 0.99 -6.67 -16.72
C HIS A 201 2.04 -7.41 -15.89
N LEU A 202 2.02 -8.73 -15.97
CA LEU A 202 2.95 -9.60 -15.23
C LEU A 202 4.43 -9.22 -15.42
N ALA A 203 4.81 -8.72 -16.60
CA ALA A 203 6.20 -8.33 -16.90
C ALA A 203 6.66 -7.03 -16.23
N ILE A 204 5.75 -6.20 -15.70
CA ILE A 204 6.08 -5.00 -14.88
C ILE A 204 5.52 -5.09 -13.47
N ALA A 205 4.84 -6.18 -13.12
CA ALA A 205 4.11 -6.37 -11.87
C ALA A 205 4.91 -5.98 -10.62
N ASP A 206 6.22 -6.22 -10.64
CA ASP A 206 7.14 -5.99 -9.52
C ASP A 206 7.85 -4.63 -9.54
N ARG A 207 7.57 -3.81 -10.55
CA ARG A 207 8.20 -2.52 -10.81
C ARG A 207 7.21 -1.37 -10.77
N VAL A 208 5.96 -1.66 -10.41
CA VAL A 208 4.88 -0.70 -10.31
C VAL A 208 4.57 -0.48 -8.84
N ALA A 209 4.93 0.69 -8.33
CA ALA A 209 4.48 1.18 -7.04
C ALA A 209 3.01 1.63 -7.14
N SER A 210 2.34 1.78 -6.00
CA SER A 210 0.97 2.28 -5.95
C SER A 210 0.91 3.64 -5.26
N ALA A 211 0.00 4.50 -5.72
CA ALA A 211 -0.37 5.72 -5.02
C ALA A 211 -1.87 5.67 -4.69
N PHE A 212 -2.22 6.03 -3.45
CA PHE A 212 -3.59 6.03 -2.98
C PHE A 212 -3.92 7.40 -2.37
N PRO A 213 -4.92 8.11 -2.89
CA PRO A 213 -5.41 9.31 -2.21
C PRO A 213 -6.21 8.89 -0.96
N ILE A 214 -5.86 9.47 0.18
CA ILE A 214 -6.40 9.09 1.50
C ILE A 214 -6.72 10.33 2.34
N PHE A 215 -7.56 10.15 3.35
CA PHE A 215 -7.65 11.10 4.46
C PHE A 215 -6.51 10.85 5.46
N ASP A 216 -6.15 11.88 6.22
CA ASP A 216 -5.10 11.79 7.25
C ASP A 216 -5.35 10.63 8.24
N CYS A 217 -6.61 10.47 8.66
CA CYS A 217 -6.97 9.51 9.70
C CYS A 217 -7.00 8.05 9.24
N GLU A 218 -6.68 7.74 7.98
CA GLU A 218 -6.91 6.40 7.41
C GLU A 218 -5.70 5.49 7.52
N ILE A 219 -4.51 6.06 7.62
CA ILE A 219 -3.25 5.35 7.81
C ILE A 219 -2.54 6.01 8.97
N GLY A 220 -2.11 5.21 9.94
CA GLY A 220 -1.37 5.71 11.08
C GLY A 220 0.04 6.12 10.70
N ASP A 221 0.57 7.19 11.31
CA ASP A 221 1.90 7.72 10.97
C ASP A 221 3.03 6.74 11.30
N ALA A 222 2.79 5.86 12.29
CA ALA A 222 3.69 4.80 12.70
C ALA A 222 3.17 3.41 12.35
N ASP A 223 2.24 3.29 11.38
CA ASP A 223 1.73 1.99 10.98
C ASP A 223 2.85 1.16 10.34
N THR A 224 2.93 -0.10 10.77
CA THR A 224 3.86 -1.05 10.16
C THR A 224 3.32 -1.53 8.82
N GLU A 225 4.19 -2.11 7.98
CA GLU A 225 3.78 -2.74 6.71
C GLU A 225 2.57 -3.67 6.86
N VAL A 226 2.52 -4.46 7.93
CA VAL A 226 1.42 -5.41 8.18
C VAL A 226 0.09 -4.69 8.41
N LEU A 227 0.12 -3.57 9.12
CA LEU A 227 -1.09 -2.77 9.40
C LEU A 227 -1.54 -2.04 8.15
N VAL A 228 -0.60 -1.46 7.39
CA VAL A 228 -0.93 -0.83 6.11
C VAL A 228 -1.50 -1.86 5.14
N ASP A 229 -0.88 -3.02 4.98
CA ASP A 229 -1.37 -4.14 4.15
C ASP A 229 -2.81 -4.53 4.55
N ALA A 230 -3.07 -4.66 5.86
CA ALA A 230 -4.41 -4.96 6.36
C ALA A 230 -5.43 -3.86 6.02
N ARG A 231 -5.04 -2.59 5.97
CA ARG A 231 -5.94 -1.49 5.61
C ARG A 231 -6.21 -1.36 4.12
N ILE A 232 -5.24 -1.70 3.29
CA ILE A 232 -5.39 -1.61 1.83
C ILE A 232 -5.95 -2.91 1.23
N HIS A 233 -5.76 -4.06 1.89
CA HIS A 233 -6.16 -5.38 1.35
C HIS A 233 -7.01 -6.25 2.29
N GLY A 234 -7.15 -5.88 3.56
CA GLY A 234 -7.91 -6.65 4.53
C GLY A 234 -9.42 -6.47 4.39
N HIS A 235 -10.15 -6.99 5.39
CA HIS A 235 -11.61 -6.93 5.41
C HIS A 235 -12.08 -5.47 5.59
N GLY A 236 -12.80 -4.95 4.58
CA GLY A 236 -13.26 -3.56 4.51
C GLY A 236 -12.15 -2.55 4.26
N SER A 237 -11.20 -2.93 3.39
CA SER A 237 -10.11 -2.08 2.96
C SER A 237 -10.53 -0.69 2.47
N LEU A 238 -9.57 0.23 2.48
CA LEU A 238 -9.75 1.57 1.95
C LEU A 238 -10.22 1.49 0.50
N PRO A 239 -11.33 2.15 0.12
CA PRO A 239 -11.75 2.20 -1.26
C PRO A 239 -10.77 3.12 -2.00
N HIS A 240 -9.71 2.54 -2.54
CA HIS A 240 -8.65 3.28 -3.21
C HIS A 240 -9.09 3.89 -4.55
N SER A 241 -10.24 3.46 -5.09
CA SER A 241 -10.73 3.91 -6.40
C SER A 241 -11.89 4.91 -6.33
N ARG A 242 -12.52 5.14 -5.17
CA ARG A 242 -13.65 6.07 -5.05
C ARG A 242 -13.17 7.42 -4.54
N TRP A 243 -13.25 8.43 -5.39
CA TRP A 243 -12.78 9.78 -5.07
C TRP A 243 -13.78 10.57 -4.23
N VAL A 244 -15.07 10.31 -4.47
CA VAL A 244 -16.18 10.91 -3.72
C VAL A 244 -16.55 9.99 -2.55
N ARG A 245 -15.72 9.98 -1.50
CA ARG A 245 -15.96 9.18 -0.27
C ARG A 245 -15.65 9.98 0.98
N GLY A 246 -16.26 9.59 2.10
CA GLY A 246 -15.92 10.12 3.42
C GLY A 246 -14.67 9.46 4.04
N PRO A 247 -14.14 10.04 5.13
CA PRO A 247 -13.01 9.49 5.86
C PRO A 247 -13.35 8.15 6.51
N LYS A 248 -12.41 7.22 6.48
CA LYS A 248 -12.47 5.96 7.20
C LYS A 248 -11.37 5.92 8.26
N PRO A 249 -11.65 6.36 9.50
CA PRO A 249 -10.63 6.43 10.52
C PRO A 249 -10.03 5.05 10.84
N VAL A 250 -8.77 5.05 11.25
CA VAL A 250 -8.10 3.87 11.82
C VAL A 250 -8.89 3.35 13.02
N VAL A 251 -9.21 2.06 12.99
CA VAL A 251 -9.80 1.32 14.11
C VAL A 251 -8.89 0.13 14.40
N ASP A 252 -7.93 0.34 15.30
CA ASP A 252 -7.02 -0.71 15.74
C ASP A 252 -7.40 -1.16 17.15
N LEU A 253 -7.82 -2.41 17.28
CA LEU A 253 -8.34 -2.94 18.53
C LEU A 253 -7.49 -4.09 19.03
N ARG A 254 -7.35 -4.12 20.35
CA ARG A 254 -7.07 -5.34 21.13
C ARG A 254 -8.02 -5.34 22.32
N PHE A 255 -8.52 -6.50 22.70
CA PHE A 255 -9.59 -6.56 23.70
C PHE A 255 -9.73 -7.96 24.30
N ASP A 256 -10.35 -8.02 25.46
CA ASP A 256 -10.95 -9.22 26.04
C ASP A 256 -12.31 -8.78 26.61
N VAL A 257 -13.39 -8.98 25.86
CA VAL A 257 -14.74 -8.58 26.29
C VAL A 257 -15.57 -9.84 26.44
N GLN A 258 -16.05 -10.13 27.66
CA GLN A 258 -16.79 -11.35 27.95
C GLN A 258 -18.08 -11.05 28.72
N PRO A 259 -19.22 -11.68 28.39
CA PRO A 259 -19.42 -12.53 27.22
C PRO A 259 -19.47 -11.70 25.93
N SER A 260 -18.82 -12.19 24.87
CA SER A 260 -18.91 -11.62 23.52
C SER A 260 -18.81 -12.71 22.47
N PHE A 261 -19.33 -12.44 21.28
CA PHE A 261 -19.16 -13.31 20.11
C PHE A 261 -17.77 -13.15 19.47
N TYR A 262 -17.04 -12.09 19.80
CA TYR A 262 -15.67 -11.90 19.37
C TYR A 262 -14.71 -12.72 20.24
N ARG A 263 -13.67 -13.29 19.60
CA ARG A 263 -12.58 -13.93 20.34
C ARG A 263 -11.69 -12.86 20.98
N PRO A 264 -11.16 -13.09 22.20
CA PRO A 264 -10.17 -12.20 22.80
C PRO A 264 -8.95 -12.03 21.88
N GLN A 265 -8.44 -10.81 21.86
CA GLN A 265 -7.38 -10.40 20.94
C GLN A 265 -6.29 -9.64 21.70
N SER A 266 -5.10 -10.24 21.79
CA SER A 266 -3.97 -9.72 22.57
C SER A 266 -3.07 -8.73 21.82
N LYS A 267 -3.24 -8.60 20.50
CA LYS A 267 -2.46 -7.70 19.64
C LYS A 267 -3.38 -6.77 18.88
N PHE A 268 -2.95 -5.53 18.65
CA PHE A 268 -3.68 -4.61 17.79
C PHE A 268 -3.85 -5.20 16.40
N LEU A 269 -5.11 -5.33 15.98
CA LEU A 269 -5.51 -5.66 14.62
C LEU A 269 -6.47 -4.60 14.10
N VAL A 270 -6.55 -4.51 12.77
CA VAL A 270 -7.47 -3.62 12.09
C VAL A 270 -8.88 -4.22 12.11
N PHE A 271 -9.86 -3.44 12.57
CA PHE A 271 -11.28 -3.78 12.59
C PHE A 271 -12.11 -2.76 11.81
N GLN A 272 -13.39 -3.07 11.56
CA GLN A 272 -14.32 -2.09 11.00
C GLN A 272 -14.93 -1.22 12.11
N PRO A 273 -15.38 0.01 11.80
CA PRO A 273 -16.08 0.86 12.76
C PRO A 273 -17.29 0.17 13.43
N SER A 274 -18.01 -0.67 12.69
CA SER A 274 -19.12 -1.47 13.24
C SER A 274 -18.68 -2.49 14.30
N ASP A 275 -17.47 -3.03 14.19
CA ASP A 275 -16.95 -3.96 15.20
C ASP A 275 -16.63 -3.22 16.50
N LEU A 276 -16.06 -2.01 16.40
CA LEU A 276 -15.84 -1.14 17.53
C LEU A 276 -17.16 -0.75 18.20
N GLU A 277 -18.18 -0.38 17.43
CA GLU A 277 -19.51 -0.05 17.96
C GLU A 277 -20.12 -1.22 18.73
N ASN A 278 -20.07 -2.43 18.15
CA ASN A 278 -20.55 -3.65 18.81
C ASN A 278 -19.81 -3.94 20.12
N LEU A 279 -18.48 -3.82 20.13
CA LEU A 279 -17.65 -4.05 21.32
C LEU A 279 -17.93 -3.01 22.41
N LEU A 280 -18.05 -1.72 22.05
CA LEU A 280 -18.40 -0.65 22.99
C LEU A 280 -19.81 -0.81 23.56
N HIS A 281 -20.77 -1.28 22.75
CA HIS A 281 -22.12 -1.55 23.21
C HIS A 281 -22.19 -2.72 24.21
N ALA A 282 -21.37 -3.76 23.99
CA ALA A 282 -21.31 -4.92 24.88
C ALA A 282 -20.54 -4.65 26.18
N LEU A 283 -19.53 -3.76 26.15
CA LEU A 283 -18.59 -3.56 27.25
C LEU A 283 -19.23 -3.23 28.62
N PRO A 284 -20.27 -2.38 28.74
CA PRO A 284 -20.89 -2.07 30.03
C PRO A 284 -21.52 -3.28 30.73
N ALA A 285 -21.94 -4.30 29.98
CA ALA A 285 -22.57 -5.51 30.50
C ALA A 285 -21.59 -6.69 30.61
N ALA A 286 -20.31 -6.47 30.30
CA ALA A 286 -19.27 -7.47 30.33
C ALA A 286 -18.79 -7.76 31.77
N THR A 287 -17.99 -8.80 31.96
CA THR A 287 -17.37 -9.14 33.25
C THR A 287 -16.42 -8.03 33.70
N PRO A 288 -16.20 -7.83 35.01
CA PRO A 288 -15.32 -6.78 35.53
C PRO A 288 -13.88 -6.81 34.99
N GLU A 289 -13.39 -8.00 34.60
CA GLU A 289 -12.05 -8.20 34.04
C GLU A 289 -11.96 -7.85 32.55
N SER A 290 -13.10 -7.56 31.92
CA SER A 290 -13.15 -7.22 30.50
C SER A 290 -12.48 -5.88 30.22
N TRP A 291 -11.84 -5.77 29.07
CA TRP A 291 -11.15 -4.55 28.64
C TRP A 291 -11.16 -4.43 27.12
N LEU A 292 -11.13 -3.19 26.65
CA LEU A 292 -11.03 -2.83 25.24
C LEU A 292 -9.98 -1.72 25.12
N GLU A 293 -8.95 -1.96 24.31
CA GLU A 293 -8.04 -0.90 23.91
C GLU A 293 -8.18 -0.57 22.43
N LEU A 294 -8.21 0.73 22.19
CA LEU A 294 -8.25 1.33 20.86
C LEU A 294 -6.98 2.14 20.66
N ARG A 295 -6.32 1.93 19.53
CA ARG A 295 -5.20 2.75 19.08
C ARG A 295 -5.66 3.67 17.95
N SER A 296 -5.41 4.97 18.10
CA SER A 296 -5.70 5.99 17.09
C SER A 296 -4.66 5.97 15.96
N PHE A 297 -4.96 6.67 14.86
CA PHE A 297 -4.00 6.84 13.75
C PHE A 297 -2.72 7.60 14.17
N ARG A 298 -2.75 8.37 15.26
CA ARG A 298 -1.55 9.05 15.80
C ARG A 298 -0.73 8.16 16.75
N GLY A 299 -1.19 6.94 16.99
CA GLY A 299 -0.57 6.00 17.92
C GLY A 299 -1.04 6.12 19.37
N ASP A 300 -1.88 7.11 19.70
CA ASP A 300 -2.46 7.24 21.04
C ASP A 300 -3.35 6.03 21.35
N VAL A 301 -3.18 5.44 22.54
CA VAL A 301 -3.96 4.29 23.00
C VAL A 301 -4.93 4.74 24.09
N ALA A 302 -6.21 4.44 23.90
CA ALA A 302 -7.26 4.58 24.90
C ALA A 302 -7.67 3.19 25.40
N CYS A 303 -7.81 3.05 26.72
CA CYS A 303 -8.28 1.83 27.37
C CYS A 303 -9.65 2.09 28.01
N PHE A 304 -10.57 1.14 27.83
CA PHE A 304 -11.91 1.17 28.34
C PHE A 304 -12.21 -0.11 29.11
N THR A 305 -12.92 0.04 30.22
CA THR A 305 -13.44 -1.04 31.08
C THR A 305 -14.97 -0.94 31.14
N PRO A 306 -15.69 -1.95 31.67
CA PRO A 306 -17.14 -1.88 31.83
C PRO A 306 -17.64 -0.62 32.54
N GLU A 307 -16.89 -0.14 33.55
CA GLU A 307 -17.25 1.06 34.34
C GLU A 307 -16.94 2.39 33.62
N SER A 308 -16.08 2.36 32.60
CA SER A 308 -15.56 3.56 31.91
C SER A 308 -15.86 3.55 30.40
N ALA A 309 -16.82 2.74 29.98
CA ALA A 309 -17.19 2.58 28.57
C ALA A 309 -17.75 3.91 28.00
N PRO A 310 -17.09 4.51 27.01
CA PRO A 310 -17.55 5.76 26.40
C PRO A 310 -18.70 5.52 25.40
N ALA A 311 -19.42 6.59 25.06
CA ALA A 311 -20.32 6.53 23.92
C ALA A 311 -19.52 6.41 22.61
N TYR A 312 -20.05 5.67 21.64
CA TYR A 312 -19.38 5.46 20.34
C TYR A 312 -19.06 6.78 19.62
N ALA A 313 -19.96 7.77 19.69
CA ALA A 313 -19.75 9.09 19.10
C ALA A 313 -18.50 9.81 19.67
N ASP A 314 -18.24 9.68 20.97
CA ASP A 314 -17.07 10.28 21.62
C ASP A 314 -15.77 9.63 21.13
N VAL A 315 -15.82 8.32 20.90
CA VAL A 315 -14.68 7.55 20.37
C VAL A 315 -14.42 7.92 18.91
N LEU A 316 -15.45 7.99 18.07
CA LEU A 316 -15.30 8.45 16.69
C LEU A 316 -14.74 9.87 16.60
N GLY A 317 -15.18 10.79 17.45
CA GLY A 317 -14.64 12.15 17.52
C GLY A 317 -13.13 12.17 17.79
N ARG A 318 -12.60 11.22 18.57
CA ARG A 318 -11.17 11.07 18.83
C ARG A 318 -10.41 10.50 17.64
N LEU A 319 -11.05 9.63 16.86
CA LEU A 319 -10.45 8.97 15.70
C LEU A 319 -10.48 9.82 14.42
N SER A 320 -11.42 10.77 14.31
CA SER A 320 -11.75 11.49 13.06
C SER A 320 -11.14 12.89 12.92
N VAL A 321 -10.26 13.30 13.86
CA VAL A 321 -9.57 14.61 13.94
C VAL A 321 -10.39 15.78 14.53
N ARG A 322 -9.79 16.53 15.47
CA ARG A 322 -10.20 17.90 15.84
C ARG A 322 -9.95 18.85 14.67
N TRP A 323 -11.00 19.42 14.11
CA TRP A 323 -10.92 20.53 13.17
C TRP A 323 -10.67 21.84 13.91
N THR A 324 -9.48 22.44 13.78
CA THR A 324 -9.42 23.90 13.67
C THR A 324 -9.67 24.22 12.20
N ALA A 325 -10.87 24.72 11.90
CA ALA A 325 -11.14 25.34 10.62
C ALA A 325 -10.11 26.46 10.37
N PRO A 326 -9.61 26.66 9.13
CA PRO A 326 -9.01 27.93 8.79
C PRO A 326 -10.09 29.00 8.95
N ALA A 327 -9.82 29.98 9.80
CA ALA A 327 -10.64 31.18 9.93
C ALA A 327 -10.60 31.97 8.63
N PHE A 328 -11.52 31.69 7.70
CA PHE A 328 -11.83 32.55 6.57
C PHE A 328 -13.33 32.49 6.31
N TYR A 329 -14.09 33.31 7.03
CA TYR A 329 -15.19 34.16 6.55
C TYR A 329 -15.79 34.87 7.78
N SER A 330 -15.06 35.84 8.31
CA SER A 330 -15.63 36.92 9.11
C SER A 330 -15.67 38.17 8.23
N SER A 331 -16.76 38.34 7.50
CA SER A 331 -17.15 39.61 6.87
C SER A 331 -18.42 39.38 6.05
N LEU A 332 -19.58 39.60 6.67
CA LEU A 332 -20.77 40.25 6.10
C LEU A 332 -21.95 40.02 7.05
N ALA A 333 -21.92 40.77 8.15
CA ALA A 333 -23.11 41.09 8.94
C ALA A 333 -22.96 42.54 9.42
N SER A 334 -22.95 43.44 8.44
CA SER A 334 -23.25 44.85 8.61
C SER A 334 -24.05 45.26 7.38
N GLY A 335 -25.37 45.22 7.56
CA GLY A 335 -26.43 45.55 6.61
C GLY A 335 -27.75 45.48 7.36
#